data_AF-A0AAV7J8E8-F1
#
_entry.id   AF-A0AAV7J8E8-F1
#
_cell.length_a   1.000
_cell.length_b   1.000
_cell.length_c   1.000
_cell.angle_alpha   90.00
_cell.angle_beta   90.00
_cell.angle_gamma   90.00
#
_symmetry.space_group_name_H-M   'P 1'
#
loop_
_entity.id
_entity.type
_entity.pdbx_description
1 polymer ?
#
loop_
_entity_poly.entity_id
_entity_poly.type
_entity_poly.pdbx_seq_one_letter_code
_entity_poly.pdbx_strand_id
1 'polypeptide(L)'
;MVINLHQIRREETRCPIDSQHLEEGKDIFRDRYTSREISQERIHCPHKNRGCSVLLSPLKLQSHTMECVFKDGVQENHAYHNNIDGHVDNTADGKYNCSTFTDSDINNCSL
;
A
#
# COMPACT_ATOMS: atom_id res chain seq x y z
N MET A 1 1.55 -11.10 10.20
CA MET A 1 0.84 -10.39 11.29
C MET A 1 1.08 -8.90 11.08
N VAL A 2 0.04 -8.10 10.84
CA VAL A 2 0.22 -6.66 10.57
C VAL A 2 0.28 -5.93 11.90
N ILE A 3 1.48 -5.51 12.31
CA ILE A 3 1.65 -4.76 13.56
C ILE A 3 1.48 -3.27 13.29
N ASN A 4 0.60 -2.61 14.04
CA ASN A 4 0.42 -1.17 13.96
C ASN A 4 1.52 -0.45 14.75
N LEU A 5 2.44 0.23 14.04
CA LEU A 5 3.58 0.91 14.64
C LEU A 5 3.19 1.98 15.67
N HIS A 6 2.00 2.58 15.55
CA HIS A 6 1.56 3.60 16.50
C HIS A 6 1.42 3.06 17.92
N GLN A 7 1.09 1.77 18.06
CA GLN A 7 0.86 1.13 19.35
C GLN A 7 2.18 0.83 20.09
N ILE A 8 3.20 0.37 19.37
CA ILE A 8 4.55 0.11 19.91
C ILE A 8 5.18 1.39 20.49
N ARG A 9 4.86 2.56 19.92
CA ARG A 9 5.39 3.84 20.38
C ARG A 9 4.76 4.36 21.67
N ARG A 10 3.60 3.82 22.07
CA ARG A 10 2.85 4.23 23.27
C ARG A 10 2.90 3.19 24.39
N GLU A 11 2.87 1.91 24.03
CA GLU A 11 2.94 0.78 24.94
C GLU A 11 4.34 0.17 24.83
N GLU A 12 5.11 0.29 25.92
CA GLU A 12 6.44 -0.29 26.15
C GLU A 12 6.80 -1.42 25.18
N THR A 13 7.50 -1.12 24.07
CA THR A 13 8.26 -2.05 23.19
C THR A 13 7.87 -3.53 23.27
N ARG A 14 6.58 -3.85 23.20
CA ARG A 14 6.04 -5.20 23.37
C ARG A 14 4.94 -5.44 22.37
N CYS A 15 4.85 -6.69 21.93
CA CYS A 15 3.81 -7.15 21.04
C CYS A 15 2.46 -7.15 21.77
N PRO A 16 1.41 -6.54 21.21
CA PRO A 16 0.10 -6.47 21.87
C PRO A 16 -0.64 -7.82 21.91
N ILE A 17 -0.12 -8.86 21.26
CA ILE A 17 -0.77 -10.17 21.17
C ILE A 17 -0.19 -11.16 22.19
N ASP A 18 1.13 -11.22 22.32
CA ASP A 18 1.83 -12.19 23.16
C ASP A 18 2.79 -11.55 24.18
N SER A 19 2.82 -10.21 24.26
CA SER A 19 3.67 -9.43 25.16
C SER A 19 5.18 -9.64 24.98
N GLN A 20 5.63 -10.25 23.87
CA GLN A 20 7.05 -10.37 23.57
C GLN A 20 7.70 -9.00 23.36
N HIS A 21 8.93 -8.81 23.84
CA HIS A 21 9.66 -7.56 23.64
C HIS A 21 10.03 -7.37 22.16
N LEU A 22 9.89 -6.15 21.65
CA LEU A 22 10.09 -5.75 20.27
C LEU A 22 11.08 -4.57 20.19
N GLU A 23 12.18 -4.74 19.45
CA GLU A 23 13.12 -3.67 19.16
C GLU A 23 12.74 -2.91 17.87
N GLU A 24 12.47 -1.59 17.98
CA GLU A 24 12.23 -0.74 16.82
C GLU A 24 13.50 -0.70 15.94
N GLY A 25 13.38 -1.10 14.67
CA GLY A 25 14.48 -1.15 13.71
C GLY A 25 15.12 -2.53 13.52
N LYS A 26 14.85 -3.52 14.39
CA LYS A 26 15.23 -4.94 14.16
C LYS A 26 14.01 -5.82 13.94
N ASP A 27 13.06 -5.79 14.88
CA ASP A 27 11.92 -6.71 14.87
C ASP A 27 10.74 -6.15 14.07
N ILE A 28 10.73 -4.84 13.85
CA ILE A 28 9.67 -4.14 13.09
C ILE A 28 10.17 -3.75 11.72
N PHE A 29 9.57 -4.36 10.70
CA PHE A 29 9.86 -4.10 9.31
C PHE A 29 8.58 -4.04 8.48
N ARG A 30 8.67 -3.40 7.31
CA ARG A 30 7.55 -3.32 6.37
C ARG A 30 7.37 -4.67 5.68
N ASP A 31 6.28 -5.34 5.98
CA ASP A 31 5.88 -6.55 5.25
C ASP A 31 5.38 -6.19 3.84
N ARG A 32 6.26 -6.37 2.85
CA ARG A 32 5.97 -6.10 1.44
C ARG A 32 5.05 -7.14 0.83
N TYR A 33 5.08 -8.38 1.32
CA TYR A 33 4.26 -9.45 0.77
C TYR A 33 2.80 -9.23 1.15
N THR A 34 2.54 -9.05 2.45
CA THR A 34 1.21 -8.69 2.95
C THR A 34 0.69 -7.39 2.30
N SER A 35 1.56 -6.40 2.10
CA SER A 35 1.18 -5.17 1.38
C SER A 35 0.71 -5.45 -0.06
N ARG A 36 1.34 -6.40 -0.77
CA ARG A 36 0.94 -6.79 -2.12
C ARG A 36 -0.40 -7.53 -2.12
N GLU A 37 -0.61 -8.45 -1.18
CA GLU A 37 -1.87 -9.19 -1.05
C GLU A 37 -3.05 -8.24 -0.83
N ILE A 38 -2.95 -7.34 0.16
CA ILE A 38 -3.98 -6.33 0.44
C ILE A 38 -4.19 -5.41 -0.79
N SER A 39 -3.14 -5.15 -1.58
CA SER A 39 -3.29 -4.32 -2.80
C SER A 39 -4.11 -5.00 -3.90
N GLN A 40 -4.17 -6.32 -3.91
CA GLN A 40 -4.89 -7.12 -4.90
C GLN A 40 -6.36 -7.33 -4.54
N GLU A 41 -6.72 -7.22 -3.26
CA GLU A 41 -8.11 -7.25 -2.82
C GLU A 41 -8.94 -6.16 -3.51
N ARG A 42 -10.24 -6.44 -3.70
CA ARG A 42 -11.19 -5.51 -4.31
C ARG A 42 -12.40 -5.39 -3.41
N ILE A 43 -12.62 -4.17 -2.90
CA ILE A 43 -13.77 -3.83 -2.06
C ILE A 43 -14.58 -2.70 -2.70
N HIS A 44 -15.87 -2.68 -2.40
CA HIS A 44 -16.77 -1.65 -2.90
C HIS A 44 -16.60 -0.37 -2.09
N CYS A 45 -16.81 0.78 -2.74
CA CYS A 45 -16.98 2.04 -2.04
C CYS A 45 -18.15 1.97 -1.02
N PRO A 46 -18.00 2.49 0.21
CA PRO A 46 -19.08 2.61 1.19
C PRO A 46 -20.32 3.32 0.66
N HIS A 47 -20.16 4.22 -0.32
CA HIS A 47 -21.25 4.93 -0.99
C HIS A 47 -21.92 4.11 -2.11
N LYS A 48 -21.74 2.78 -2.17
CA LYS A 48 -22.40 1.89 -3.13
C LYS A 48 -23.92 2.07 -3.14
N ASN A 49 -24.51 2.19 -1.96
CA ASN A 49 -25.96 2.37 -1.81
C ASN A 49 -26.46 3.72 -2.34
N ARG A 50 -25.56 4.68 -2.59
CA ARG A 50 -25.87 5.99 -3.16
C ARG A 50 -25.57 6.07 -4.66
N GLY A 51 -25.04 5.00 -5.25
CA GLY A 51 -24.75 4.89 -6.69
C GLY A 51 -23.28 4.69 -7.04
N CYS A 52 -22.35 4.69 -6.07
CA CYS A 52 -20.94 4.46 -6.36
C CYS A 52 -20.65 2.98 -6.64
N SER A 53 -20.48 2.60 -7.91
CA SER A 53 -20.20 1.22 -8.31
C SER A 53 -18.71 0.85 -8.33
N VAL A 54 -17.81 1.74 -7.89
CA VAL A 54 -16.37 1.55 -8.05
C VAL A 54 -15.84 0.48 -7.07
N LEU A 55 -15.01 -0.44 -7.59
CA LEU A 55 -14.24 -1.41 -6.81
C LEU A 55 -12.77 -1.00 -6.78
N LEU A 56 -12.17 -1.00 -5.59
CA LEU A 56 -10.82 -0.50 -5.36
C LEU A 56 -10.05 -1.44 -4.44
N SER A 57 -8.72 -1.30 -4.45
CA SER A 57 -7.92 -1.82 -3.35
C SER A 57 -8.26 -1.12 -2.03
N PRO A 58 -8.28 -1.85 -0.90
CA PRO A 58 -8.36 -1.25 0.44
C PRO A 58 -7.38 -0.09 0.66
N LEU A 59 -6.17 -0.16 0.08
CA LEU A 59 -5.15 0.89 0.18
C LEU A 59 -5.55 2.21 -0.50
N LYS A 60 -6.45 2.17 -1.49
CA LYS A 60 -6.93 3.35 -2.24
C LYS A 60 -8.34 3.78 -1.81
N LEU A 61 -8.96 3.07 -0.87
CA LEU A 61 -10.35 3.33 -0.50
C LEU A 61 -10.52 4.67 0.20
N GLN A 62 -9.59 5.02 1.10
CA GLN A 62 -9.69 6.24 1.88
C GLN A 62 -9.66 7.49 1.00
N SER A 63 -8.70 7.57 0.07
CA SER A 63 -8.59 8.71 -0.85
C SER A 63 -9.83 8.82 -1.73
N HIS A 64 -10.30 7.70 -2.31
CA HIS A 64 -11.55 7.70 -3.06
C HIS A 64 -12.74 8.18 -2.23
N THR A 65 -12.85 7.74 -0.97
CA THR A 65 -14.01 8.08 -0.12
C THR A 65 -14.07 9.59 0.16
N MET A 66 -12.92 10.25 0.33
CA MET A 66 -12.83 11.71 0.53
C MET A 66 -13.27 12.51 -0.71
N GLU A 67 -13.01 11.97 -1.89
CA GLU A 67 -13.26 12.60 -3.20
C GLU A 67 -14.52 12.05 -3.90
N CYS A 68 -15.21 11.08 -3.27
CA CYS A 68 -16.31 10.38 -3.88
C CYS A 68 -17.46 11.33 -4.17
N VAL A 69 -17.89 11.40 -5.43
CA VAL A 69 -19.03 12.23 -5.86
C VAL A 69 -20.31 11.89 -5.08
N PHE A 70 -20.44 10.63 -4.64
CA PHE A 70 -21.61 10.14 -3.89
C PHE A 70 -21.53 10.40 -2.37
N LYS A 71 -20.52 11.12 -1.87
CA LYS A 71 -20.33 11.38 -0.42
C LYS A 71 -21.39 12.31 0.18
N ASP A 72 -21.88 13.28 -0.59
CA ASP A 72 -22.85 14.29 -0.13
C ASP A 72 -24.26 14.12 -0.75
N GLY A 73 -24.50 13.02 -1.46
CA GLY A 73 -25.83 12.64 -1.94
C GLY A 73 -26.33 13.38 -3.19
N VAL A 74 -25.50 14.18 -3.84
CA VAL A 74 -25.88 14.88 -5.08
C VAL A 74 -25.35 14.12 -6.30
N GLN A 75 -26.28 13.58 -7.09
CA GLN A 75 -25.98 12.95 -8.36
C GLN A 75 -25.71 14.01 -9.43
N GLU A 76 -24.52 14.01 -10.02
CA GLU A 76 -24.37 14.27 -11.45
C GLU A 76 -23.47 13.19 -12.07
N ASN A 77 -23.96 12.61 -13.15
CA ASN A 77 -23.47 11.40 -13.78
C ASN A 77 -22.06 11.57 -14.35
N HIS A 78 -21.05 11.00 -13.68
CA HIS A 78 -19.73 10.81 -14.27
C HIS A 78 -19.32 9.35 -14.14
N ALA A 79 -19.52 8.60 -15.23
CA ALA A 79 -18.90 7.31 -15.44
C ALA A 79 -17.38 7.49 -15.43
N TYR A 80 -16.70 7.03 -14.37
CA TYR A 80 -15.25 6.93 -14.39
C TYR A 80 -14.86 5.84 -15.40
N HIS A 81 -14.23 6.29 -16.49
CA HIS A 81 -13.48 5.42 -17.39
C HIS A 81 -12.38 4.71 -16.59
N ASN A 82 -12.38 3.38 -16.66
CA ASN A 82 -11.21 2.59 -16.34
C ASN A 82 -10.10 2.96 -17.33
N ASN A 83 -9.06 3.66 -16.90
CA ASN A 83 -7.80 3.66 -17.63
C ASN A 83 -6.86 2.67 -16.96
N ILE A 84 -6.77 1.50 -17.58
CA ILE A 84 -5.54 0.71 -17.63
C ILE A 84 -4.60 1.52 -18.52
N ASP A 85 -3.59 2.17 -17.93
CA ASP A 85 -2.43 2.63 -18.67
C ASP A 85 -1.18 2.15 -17.94
N GLY A 86 -0.62 1.06 -18.46
CA GLY A 86 0.82 0.87 -18.42
C GLY A 86 1.44 1.93 -19.32
N HIS A 87 2.16 2.88 -18.72
CA HIS A 87 3.10 3.71 -19.45
C HIS A 87 4.48 3.52 -18.85
N VAL A 88 5.31 2.83 -19.62
CA VAL A 88 6.76 2.91 -19.57
C VAL A 88 7.12 4.26 -20.18
N ASP A 89 7.65 5.17 -19.35
CA ASP A 89 8.42 6.32 -19.82
C ASP A 89 9.83 6.22 -19.26
N ASN A 90 10.74 5.80 -20.13
CA ASN A 90 12.13 6.19 -20.03
C ASN A 90 12.20 7.66 -20.41
N THR A 91 12.41 8.56 -19.45
CA THR A 91 13.09 9.83 -19.73
C THR A 91 13.96 10.15 -18.52
N ALA A 92 15.25 10.16 -18.80
CA ALA A 92 16.30 10.57 -17.87
C ALA A 92 16.11 12.05 -17.48
N ASP A 93 16.20 12.33 -16.18
CA ASP A 93 17.09 13.35 -15.61
C ASP A 93 16.71 13.61 -14.14
N GLY A 94 17.66 13.39 -13.22
CA GLY A 94 17.57 13.95 -11.87
C GLY A 94 17.85 13.02 -10.68
N LYS A 95 19.11 12.58 -10.55
CA LYS A 95 19.82 12.36 -9.28
C LYS A 95 19.11 11.56 -8.17
N TYR A 96 19.26 10.24 -8.23
CA TYR A 96 19.46 9.42 -7.03
C TYR A 96 20.79 8.68 -7.17
N ASN A 97 21.71 9.02 -6.28
CA ASN A 97 23.02 8.41 -6.12
C ASN A 97 22.89 7.02 -5.48
N CYS A 98 22.79 5.98 -6.31
CA CYS A 98 23.09 4.63 -5.85
C CYS A 98 24.60 4.40 -5.99
N SER A 99 25.32 4.56 -4.89
CA SER A 99 26.74 4.21 -4.81
C SER A 99 26.89 2.69 -4.96
N THR A 100 27.28 2.27 -6.16
CA THR A 100 28.17 1.13 -6.45
C THR A 100 28.18 -0.03 -5.46
N PHE A 101 27.47 -1.11 -5.79
CA PHE A 101 27.93 -2.46 -5.49
C PHE A 101 28.15 -3.16 -6.83
N THR A 102 29.39 -3.51 -7.14
CA THR A 102 29.79 -4.15 -8.40
C THR A 102 29.47 -5.64 -8.36
N ASP A 103 28.78 -6.15 -9.38
CA ASP A 103 28.50 -7.56 -9.63
C ASP A 103 29.78 -8.31 -10.05
N SER A 104 30.65 -8.65 -9.10
CA SER A 104 31.76 -9.58 -9.37
C SER A 104 31.86 -10.78 -8.43
N ASP A 105 30.97 -10.89 -7.44
CA ASP A 105 30.77 -12.11 -6.65
C ASP A 105 29.25 -12.21 -6.39
N ILE A 106 28.45 -13.12 -6.95
CA ILE A 106 28.44 -14.56 -6.72
C ILE A 106 27.66 -15.18 -7.91
N ASN A 107 28.37 -15.56 -8.96
CA ASN A 107 27.94 -16.68 -9.79
C ASN A 107 28.21 -17.96 -8.99
N ASN A 108 27.16 -18.57 -8.44
CA ASN A 108 26.99 -20.03 -8.31
C ASN A 108 25.73 -20.34 -7.49
N CYS A 109 24.55 -20.18 -8.12
CA CYS A 109 23.43 -21.04 -7.76
C CYS A 109 23.59 -22.33 -8.56
N SER A 110 24.11 -23.37 -7.91
CA SER A 110 24.03 -24.75 -8.39
C SER A 110 23.51 -25.65 -7.27
N LEU A 111 22.42 -26.34 -7.62
CA LEU A 111 21.65 -27.39 -6.91
C LEU A 111 20.81 -26.97 -5.70
#